data_AF-A0A6N9DFJ5-F1
#
_entry.id   AF-A0A6N9DFJ5-F1
#
_cell.length_a   1.000
_cell.length_b   1.000
_cell.length_c   1.000
_cell.angle_alpha   90.00
_cell.angle_beta   90.00
_cell.angle_gamma   90.00
#
_symmetry.space_group_name_H-M   'P 1'
#
loop_
_entity.id
_entity.type
_entity.pdbx_description
1 polymer ?
#
loop_
_entity_poly.entity_id
_entity_poly.type
_entity_poly.pdbx_seq_one_letter_code
_entity_poly.pdbx_strand_id
1 'polypeptide(L)' 'MQGRLDLEGIVSESIRIGDVEEAFHKMERGAVLRSVVVM' A
#
# COMPACT_ATOMS: atom_id res chain seq x y z
N MET A 1 21.30 11.21 14.65
CA MET A 1 20.02 11.46 13.97
C MET A 1 19.24 10.14 13.96
N GLN A 2 18.30 9.96 14.89
CA GLN A 2 17.39 8.81 14.82
C GLN A 2 16.40 9.08 13.68
N GLY A 3 16.68 8.51 12.51
CA GLY A 3 15.84 8.65 11.32
C GLY A 3 14.57 7.84 11.49
N ARG A 4 13.44 8.50 11.78
CA ARG A 4 12.13 7.91 11.55
C ARG A 4 11.98 7.74 10.05
N LEU A 5 11.85 6.50 9.59
CA LEU A 5 11.46 6.21 8.22
C LEU A 5 10.07 6.82 7.99
N ASP A 6 9.95 7.64 6.96
CA ASP A 6 8.65 8.11 6.49
C ASP A 6 7.95 6.98 5.74
N LEU A 7 7.23 6.17 6.50
CA LEU A 7 6.45 5.06 5.94
C LEU A 7 5.24 5.57 5.16
N GLU A 8 4.80 6.81 5.37
CA GLU A 8 3.66 7.36 4.64
C GLU A 8 4.06 7.66 3.20
N GLY A 9 5.26 8.20 2.97
CA GLY A 9 5.79 8.52 1.64
C GLY A 9 5.96 7.33 0.69
N ILE A 10 5.90 6.09 1.19
CA ILE A 10 5.96 4.87 0.36
C ILE A 10 4.59 4.27 0.05
N VAL A 11 3.50 4.81 0.58
CA VAL A 11 2.13 4.35 0.30
C VAL A 11 1.73 4.81 -1.11
N SER A 12 1.38 3.85 -1.98
CA SER A 12 0.90 4.12 -3.34
C SER A 12 -0.62 4.10 -3.46
N GLU A 13 -1.30 3.37 -2.57
CA GLU A 13 -2.76 3.40 -2.49
C GLU A 13 -3.26 3.06 -1.07
N SER A 14 -4.47 3.52 -0.77
CA SER A 14 -5.24 3.15 0.41
C SER A 14 -6.51 2.41 -0.04
N ILE A 15 -6.74 1.23 0.52
CA ILE A 15 -7.83 0.33 0.13
C ILE A 15 -8.75 0.02 1.31
N ARG A 16 -10.00 -0.35 1.04
CA ARG A 16 -10.85 -0.95 2.08
C ARG A 16 -10.54 -2.42 2.23
N ILE A 17 -10.97 -3.00 3.35
CA ILE A 17 -10.79 -4.43 3.63
C ILE A 17 -11.44 -5.34 2.56
N GLY A 18 -12.50 -4.89 1.91
CA GLY A 18 -13.16 -5.63 0.83
C GLY A 18 -12.41 -5.64 -0.51
N ASP A 19 -11.45 -4.73 -0.70
CA ASP A 19 -10.77 -4.51 -1.99
C ASP A 19 -9.40 -5.22 -2.05
N VAL A 20 -9.08 -6.05 -1.05
CA VAL A 20 -7.76 -6.67 -0.88
C VAL A 20 -7.36 -7.56 -2.06
N GLU A 21 -8.30 -8.32 -2.63
CA GLU A 21 -8.00 -9.23 -3.74
C GLU A 21 -7.62 -8.48 -5.02
N GLU A 22 -8.31 -7.36 -5.32
CA GLU A 22 -7.94 -6.50 -6.44
C GLU A 22 -6.55 -5.87 -6.23
N ALA A 23 -6.23 -5.47 -5.00
CA ALA A 23 -4.93 -4.91 -4.66
C ALA A 23 -3.80 -5.93 -4.90
N PHE A 24 -4.01 -7.20 -4.57
CA PHE A 24 -3.04 -8.27 -4.89
C PHE A 24 -2.79 -8.41 -6.39
N HIS A 25 -3.84 -8.41 -7.23
CA HIS A 25 -3.68 -8.44 -8.68
C HIS A 25 -2.96 -7.22 -9.26
N LYS A 26 -3.04 -6.06 -8.61
CA LYS A 26 -2.24 -4.87 -8.97
C LYS A 26 -0.78 -5.04 -8.57
N MET A 27 -0.51 -5.60 -7.39
CA MET A 27 0.84 -5.88 -6.89
C MET A 27 1.58 -6.89 -7.77
N GLU A 28 0.92 -7.98 -8.19
CA GLU A 28 1.52 -9.00 -9.08
C GLU A 28 2.03 -8.41 -10.40
N ARG A 29 1.34 -7.38 -10.91
CA ARG A 29 1.71 -6.68 -12.15
C ARG A 29 2.70 -5.54 -11.94
N GLY A 30 3.12 -5.28 -10.69
CA GLY A 30 3.99 -4.17 -10.33
C GLY A 30 3.34 -2.79 -10.49
N ALA A 31 2.00 -2.72 -10.53
CA ALA A 31 1.27 -1.46 -10.68
C ALA A 31 1.19 -0.66 -9.37
N VAL A 32 1.47 -1.32 -8.24
CA VAL A 32 1.41 -0.75 -6.90
C VAL A 32 2.65 -1.16 -6.12
N LEU A 33 3.29 -0.21 -5.43
CA LEU A 33 4.44 -0.48 -4.57
C LEU A 33 4.00 -0.92 -3.16
N ARG A 34 3.04 -0.20 -2.58
CA ARG A 34 2.51 -0.50 -1.24
C ARG A 34 1.05 -0.05 -1.11
N SER A 35 0.19 -0.98 -0.72
CA SER A 35 -1.19 -0.70 -0.33
C SER A 35 -1.31 -0.73 1.19
N VAL A 36 -2.14 0.14 1.77
CA VAL A 36 -2.53 0.08 3.19
C VAL A 36 -4.04 -0.08 3.29
N VAL A 37 -4.48 -0.89 4.26
CA VAL A 37 -5.91 -1.09 4.52
C VAL A 37 -6.38 -0.05 5.53
N VAL A 38 -7.47 0.64 5.20
CA VAL A 38 -8.14 1.60 6.07
C VAL A 38 -9.54 1.11 6.43
N MET A 39 -10.01 1.49 7.62
CA MET A 39 -11.32 1.13 8.17
C MET A 39 -12.39 2.17 7.84
#